data_AF-B7G723-F1
#
_entry.id   AF-B7G723-F1
#
_cell.length_a   1.000
_cell.length_b   1.000
_cell.length_c   1.000
_cell.angle_alpha   90.00
_cell.angle_beta   90.00
_cell.angle_gamma   90.00
#
_symmetry.space_group_name_H-M   'P 1'
#
loop_
_entity.id
_entity.type
_entity.pdbx_description
1 polymer ?
#
loop_
_entity_poly.entity_id
_entity_poly.type
_entity_poly.pdbx_seq_one_letter_code
_entity_poly.pdbx_strand_id
1 'polypeptide(L)'
;MTSIAEFDNGKRHTKKGNDRFTNTLIPVLRESATSMYQSGFDVDVYLICHYPVSTERYRQVLAALPSHESGNANTVEVSLTVWDEATPIGYAVEHSTRSIMNVTRGLARQHRYVIKDKLLHYDMFVAYEDDMVVHGAQVQQYRNVSDALYRLRQAAPSRLDNTYTIAEMNRQFHGPMTATQLSRMIPGWIRVEVALDGWKPKRTLELPIPRDFRWNETGEEVSLDPSICCQIGVTSSNAHMPSAPHIEDLYFWETTIDALHLRKMPEIPFSQLDWVVLQAGNTEDWYEDTKFIVGRYWSGTDGYFGHQQDPPDSTLSHYINNQGGWMATRRQLHEWHSRWCLGGFLPPYDPPKFHFDGLDSRSVEYWSGGIQIVGVKACNLQRIIPLQPQIFARHLLYHASNNKQRQRTVQARSAFTKIQDLWGQLNTVRKNAEQAIRKERDEFGQ
;
A
#
# COMPACT_ATOMS: atom_id res chain seq x y z
N MET A 1 10.69 10.29 -2.82
CA MET A 1 11.34 8.97 -2.98
C MET A 1 12.53 8.89 -2.03
N THR A 2 12.79 7.73 -1.41
CA THR A 2 13.93 7.53 -0.49
C THR A 2 14.89 6.46 -1.00
N SER A 3 16.19 6.74 -1.02
CA SER A 3 17.24 5.81 -1.43
C SER A 3 18.32 5.62 -0.37
N ILE A 4 18.44 4.40 0.14
CA ILE A 4 19.40 4.05 1.20
C ILE A 4 20.80 3.75 0.66
N ALA A 5 20.91 3.30 -0.60
CA ALA A 5 22.18 2.83 -1.14
C ALA A 5 22.33 3.21 -2.62
N GLU A 6 23.46 3.83 -2.95
CA GLU A 6 23.83 4.10 -4.35
C GLU A 6 24.22 2.80 -5.07
N PHE A 7 24.95 1.95 -4.36
CA PHE A 7 25.41 0.66 -4.84
C PHE A 7 24.89 -0.47 -3.95
N ASP A 8 24.59 -1.61 -4.57
CA ASP A 8 24.26 -2.82 -3.83
C ASP A 8 25.45 -3.24 -2.95
N ASN A 9 25.18 -3.53 -1.68
CA ASN A 9 26.20 -3.92 -0.70
C ASN A 9 26.55 -5.42 -0.73
N GLY A 10 25.94 -6.20 -1.64
CA GLY A 10 26.11 -7.65 -1.73
C GLY A 10 25.24 -8.45 -0.75
N LYS A 11 24.52 -7.79 0.18
CA LYS A 11 23.51 -8.47 1.00
C LYS A 11 22.31 -8.83 0.13
N ARG A 12 21.49 -9.75 0.61
CA ARG A 12 20.27 -10.20 -0.11
C ARG A 12 20.58 -10.77 -1.50
N HIS A 13 21.75 -11.38 -1.68
CA HIS A 13 22.23 -11.94 -2.96
C HIS A 13 22.26 -10.94 -4.12
N THR A 14 22.33 -9.64 -3.81
CA THR A 14 22.67 -8.63 -4.81
C THR A 14 24.15 -8.75 -5.18
N LYS A 15 24.55 -8.26 -6.36
CA LYS A 15 25.96 -8.20 -6.74
C LYS A 15 26.56 -6.98 -6.05
N LYS A 16 27.53 -7.17 -5.14
CA LYS A 16 28.22 -6.06 -4.48
C LYS A 16 28.81 -5.11 -5.53
N GLY A 17 28.56 -3.81 -5.38
CA GLY A 17 29.00 -2.79 -6.32
C GLY A 17 28.12 -2.65 -7.57
N ASN A 18 27.01 -3.39 -7.68
CA ASN A 18 26.02 -3.13 -8.71
C ASN A 18 25.42 -1.74 -8.51
N ASP A 19 25.32 -0.99 -9.60
CA ASP A 19 24.84 0.38 -9.61
C ASP A 19 23.32 0.42 -9.45
N ARG A 20 22.83 0.42 -8.19
CA ARG A 20 21.40 0.47 -7.86
C ARG A 20 20.79 1.78 -8.32
N PHE A 21 21.54 2.87 -8.24
CA PHE A 21 21.12 4.19 -8.70
C PHE A 21 20.69 4.14 -10.17
N THR A 22 21.59 3.70 -11.06
CA THR A 22 21.31 3.66 -12.50
C THR A 22 20.31 2.56 -12.85
N ASN A 23 20.42 1.38 -12.24
CA ASN A 23 19.67 0.21 -12.70
C ASN A 23 18.27 0.07 -12.07
N THR A 24 18.00 0.80 -10.98
CA THR A 24 16.72 0.72 -10.25
C THR A 24 16.10 2.11 -10.08
N LEU A 25 16.78 3.03 -9.38
CA LEU A 25 16.22 4.34 -9.04
C LEU A 25 15.85 5.14 -10.28
N ILE A 26 16.77 5.27 -11.25
CA ILE A 26 16.56 6.07 -12.45
C ILE A 26 15.37 5.58 -13.29
N PRO A 27 15.27 4.27 -13.65
CA PRO A 27 14.10 3.75 -14.34
C PRO A 27 12.78 3.96 -13.60
N VAL A 28 12.75 3.67 -12.28
CA VAL A 28 11.54 3.80 -11.47
C VAL A 28 11.08 5.25 -11.41
N LEU A 29 12.03 6.18 -11.23
CA LEU A 29 11.74 7.60 -11.20
C LEU A 29 11.23 8.11 -12.55
N ARG A 30 11.92 7.75 -13.64
CA ARG A 30 11.51 8.11 -15.01
C ARG A 30 10.08 7.68 -15.27
N GLU A 31 9.79 6.41 -15.02
CA GLU A 31 8.49 5.81 -15.29
C GLU A 31 7.39 6.49 -14.46
N SER A 32 7.63 6.64 -13.16
CA SER A 32 6.63 7.19 -12.23
C SER A 32 6.35 8.67 -12.54
N ALA A 33 7.39 9.49 -12.69
CA ALA A 33 7.25 10.92 -12.97
C ALA A 33 6.61 11.17 -14.34
N THR A 34 7.04 10.44 -15.38
CA THR A 34 6.47 10.55 -16.73
C THR A 34 5.00 10.18 -16.73
N SER A 35 4.63 9.06 -16.11
CA SER A 35 3.25 8.61 -16.06
C SER A 35 2.34 9.58 -15.29
N MET A 36 2.81 10.14 -14.17
CA MET A 36 2.07 11.17 -13.43
C MET A 36 1.91 12.45 -14.26
N TYR A 37 3.00 12.94 -14.86
CA TYR A 37 2.97 14.13 -15.72
C TYR A 37 1.98 13.98 -16.89
N GLN A 38 2.05 12.85 -17.61
CA GLN A 38 1.13 12.54 -18.71
C GLN A 38 -0.32 12.38 -18.27
N SER A 39 -0.56 12.05 -16.99
CA SER A 39 -1.89 12.01 -16.40
C SER A 39 -2.42 13.40 -15.97
N GLY A 40 -1.67 14.47 -16.25
CA GLY A 40 -2.07 15.85 -15.99
C GLY A 40 -1.74 16.35 -14.58
N PHE A 41 -0.86 15.66 -13.85
CA PHE A 41 -0.38 16.15 -12.55
C PHE A 41 0.78 17.14 -12.74
N ASP A 42 0.80 18.17 -11.91
CA ASP A 42 1.99 18.97 -11.65
C ASP A 42 2.84 18.26 -10.60
N VAL A 43 4.10 17.95 -10.92
CA VAL A 43 4.90 16.96 -10.19
C VAL A 43 6.22 17.59 -9.73
N ASP A 44 6.44 17.59 -8.43
CA ASP A 44 7.73 17.92 -7.83
C ASP A 44 8.37 16.68 -7.19
N VAL A 45 9.61 16.39 -7.59
CA VAL A 45 10.36 15.24 -7.11
C VAL A 45 11.29 15.64 -5.97
N TYR A 46 11.09 14.99 -4.82
CA TYR A 46 12.02 15.05 -3.70
C TYR A 46 12.74 13.71 -3.58
N LEU A 47 14.04 13.71 -3.82
CA LEU A 47 14.91 12.56 -3.68
C LEU A 47 15.71 12.67 -2.38
N ILE A 48 15.48 11.73 -1.46
CA ILE A 48 16.08 11.73 -0.13
C ILE A 48 17.09 10.58 -0.05
N CYS A 49 18.37 10.89 0.11
CA CYS A 49 19.47 9.94 -0.01
C CYS A 49 20.27 9.80 1.29
N HIS A 50 20.74 8.58 1.57
CA HIS A 50 21.74 8.33 2.62
C HIS A 50 23.12 8.87 2.25
N TYR A 51 23.45 8.83 0.97
CA TYR A 51 24.76 9.13 0.40
C TYR A 51 24.75 10.49 -0.31
N PRO A 52 25.91 11.16 -0.42
CA PRO A 52 26.04 12.38 -1.22
C PRO A 52 25.76 12.07 -2.70
N VAL A 53 24.95 12.91 -3.36
CA VAL A 53 24.63 12.73 -4.78
C VAL A 53 25.60 13.54 -5.62
N SER A 54 26.48 12.87 -6.36
CA SER A 54 27.44 13.57 -7.23
C SER A 54 26.75 14.37 -8.33
N THR A 55 27.43 15.39 -8.87
CA THR A 55 26.90 16.20 -9.99
C THR A 55 26.52 15.34 -11.20
N GLU A 56 27.26 14.27 -11.46
CA GLU A 56 26.95 13.35 -12.56
C GLU A 56 25.66 12.57 -12.29
N ARG A 57 25.49 12.05 -11.08
CA ARG A 57 24.24 11.38 -10.67
C ARG A 57 23.06 12.33 -10.71
N TYR A 58 23.24 13.57 -10.23
CA TYR A 58 22.21 14.60 -10.30
C TYR A 58 21.74 14.86 -11.74
N ARG A 59 22.67 14.95 -12.71
CA ARG A 59 22.34 15.07 -14.14
C ARG A 59 21.59 13.86 -14.67
N GLN A 60 21.93 12.65 -14.24
CA GLN A 60 21.19 11.43 -14.62
C GLN A 60 19.74 11.47 -14.13
N VAL A 61 19.50 11.99 -12.92
CA VAL A 61 18.15 12.19 -12.38
C VAL A 61 17.39 13.21 -13.22
N LEU A 62 17.97 14.38 -13.46
CA LEU A 62 17.34 15.42 -14.28
C LEU A 62 17.00 14.91 -15.69
N ALA A 63 17.93 14.21 -16.34
CA ALA A 63 17.70 13.62 -17.66
C ALA A 63 16.65 12.50 -17.67
N ALA A 64 16.30 11.96 -16.51
CA ALA A 64 15.24 10.96 -16.37
C ALA A 64 13.86 11.59 -16.16
N LEU A 65 13.78 12.86 -15.76
CA LEU A 65 12.53 13.57 -15.55
C LEU A 65 12.00 14.15 -16.87
N PRO A 66 10.67 14.24 -17.05
CA PRO A 66 10.08 14.91 -18.20
C PRO A 66 10.58 16.35 -18.33
N SER A 67 11.19 16.70 -19.47
CA SER A 67 11.68 18.04 -19.79
C SER A 67 10.82 18.76 -20.84
N HIS A 68 10.96 20.08 -20.90
CA HIS A 68 10.20 21.03 -21.72
C HIS A 68 10.38 20.98 -23.24
N GLU A 69 10.90 19.90 -23.83
CA GLU A 69 11.28 19.91 -25.26
C GLU A 69 10.10 20.03 -26.26
N SER A 70 8.86 20.22 -25.78
CA SER A 70 7.66 20.41 -26.60
C SER A 70 7.12 21.86 -26.62
N GLY A 71 7.98 22.87 -26.71
CA GLY A 71 7.69 24.18 -27.35
C GLY A 71 6.47 25.01 -26.91
N ASN A 72 5.76 24.65 -25.84
CA ASN A 72 4.54 25.31 -25.41
C ASN A 72 4.82 26.10 -24.12
N ALA A 73 4.75 27.43 -24.18
CA ALA A 73 5.22 28.35 -23.14
C ALA A 73 4.40 28.31 -21.81
N ASN A 74 3.43 27.40 -21.68
CA ASN A 74 2.50 27.31 -20.54
C ASN A 74 2.53 25.95 -19.80
N THR A 75 3.46 25.05 -20.10
CA THR A 75 3.64 23.81 -19.32
C THR A 75 4.62 24.02 -18.17
N VAL A 76 4.38 23.36 -17.02
CA VAL A 76 5.23 23.40 -15.80
C VAL A 76 6.27 22.28 -15.87
N GLU A 77 7.53 22.56 -15.48
CA GLU A 77 8.62 21.57 -15.42
C GLU A 77 8.41 20.63 -14.24
N VAL A 78 8.76 19.34 -14.39
CA VAL A 78 8.91 18.49 -13.21
C VAL A 78 10.15 18.93 -12.44
N SER A 79 9.98 19.56 -11.28
CA SER A 79 11.12 20.06 -10.49
C SER A 79 11.79 18.95 -9.70
N LEU A 80 13.08 19.14 -9.38
CA LEU A 80 13.88 18.22 -8.59
C LEU A 80 14.53 18.92 -7.40
N THR A 81 14.25 18.42 -6.20
CA THR A 81 15.00 18.72 -4.97
C THR A 81 15.67 17.45 -4.46
N VAL A 82 16.99 17.52 -4.24
CA VAL A 82 17.76 16.43 -3.62
C VAL A 82 18.11 16.81 -2.19
N TRP A 83 17.80 15.92 -1.26
CA TRP A 83 18.27 15.96 0.12
C TRP A 83 19.18 14.77 0.36
N ASP A 84 20.47 14.97 0.17
CA ASP A 84 21.50 13.95 0.42
C ASP A 84 22.03 14.00 1.85
N GLU A 85 22.78 12.97 2.23
CA GLU A 85 23.26 12.74 3.59
C GLU A 85 22.15 12.85 4.66
N ALA A 86 20.90 12.57 4.29
CA ALA A 86 19.72 12.86 5.12
C ALA A 86 19.54 11.87 6.28
N THR A 87 20.52 11.02 6.54
CA THR A 87 20.38 9.97 7.56
C THR A 87 20.31 10.58 8.94
N PRO A 88 19.25 10.29 9.72
CA PRO A 88 19.17 10.80 11.07
C PRO A 88 20.28 10.19 11.92
N ILE A 89 20.84 11.02 12.81
CA ILE A 89 21.76 10.58 13.86
C ILE A 89 20.97 10.32 15.14
N GLY A 90 21.33 9.27 15.87
CA GLY A 90 20.68 8.89 17.12
C GLY A 90 21.58 8.07 18.01
N TYR A 91 21.18 7.85 19.26
CA TYR A 91 21.90 6.97 20.18
C TYR A 91 21.76 5.50 19.74
N ALA A 92 22.83 4.72 19.87
CA ALA A 92 22.79 3.28 19.62
C ALA A 92 21.80 2.59 20.59
N VAL A 93 20.67 2.11 20.08
CA VAL A 93 19.63 1.45 20.89
C VAL A 93 20.12 0.09 21.43
N GLU A 94 21.04 -0.56 20.72
CA GLU A 94 21.44 -1.96 20.99
C GLU A 94 22.61 -2.09 21.99
N HIS A 95 23.30 -1.00 22.34
CA HIS A 95 24.44 -1.04 23.27
C HIS A 95 24.41 0.17 24.20
N SER A 96 24.67 -0.03 25.50
CA SER A 96 24.77 0.99 26.56
C SER A 96 25.85 2.07 26.33
N THR A 97 26.46 2.10 25.15
CA THR A 97 27.41 3.10 24.70
C THR A 97 26.67 4.40 24.40
N ARG A 98 27.10 5.49 25.05
CA ARG A 98 26.67 6.88 24.76
C ARG A 98 27.14 7.39 23.38
N SER A 99 27.30 6.51 22.39
CA SER A 99 27.74 6.86 21.04
C SER A 99 26.55 7.26 20.17
N ILE A 100 26.67 8.41 19.51
CA ILE A 100 25.77 8.84 18.45
C ILE A 100 26.19 8.15 17.16
N MET A 101 25.24 7.57 16.43
CA MET A 101 25.48 6.88 15.18
C MET A 101 24.40 7.17 14.15
N ASN A 102 24.72 6.88 12.88
CA ASN A 102 23.75 6.95 11.78
C ASN A 102 22.68 5.87 11.95
N VAL A 103 21.42 6.30 12.04
CA VAL A 103 20.26 5.42 12.07
C VAL A 103 19.74 5.29 10.64
N THR A 104 20.45 4.51 9.82
CA THR A 104 20.15 4.35 8.38
C THR A 104 18.72 3.89 8.11
N ARG A 105 18.14 3.07 9.00
CA ARG A 105 16.73 2.65 8.89
C ARG A 105 15.74 3.81 9.09
N GLY A 106 16.14 4.86 9.80
CA GLY A 106 15.33 6.07 10.01
C GLY A 106 15.27 6.97 8.76
N LEU A 107 16.14 6.77 7.76
CA LEU A 107 16.13 7.55 6.51
C LEU A 107 14.75 7.50 5.83
N ALA A 108 14.10 6.33 5.85
CA ALA A 108 12.80 6.12 5.23
C ALA A 108 11.71 7.04 5.77
N ARG A 109 11.90 7.75 6.89
CA ARG A 109 10.94 8.72 7.46
C ARG A 109 11.27 10.17 7.18
N GLN A 110 12.44 10.47 6.62
CA GLN A 110 12.87 11.84 6.38
C GLN A 110 11.94 12.58 5.41
N HIS A 111 11.23 11.85 4.54
CA HIS A 111 10.18 12.45 3.71
C HIS A 111 9.12 13.20 4.52
N ARG A 112 8.89 12.84 5.79
CA ARG A 112 7.88 13.50 6.62
C ARG A 112 8.27 14.92 7.02
N TYR A 113 9.57 15.24 7.10
CA TYR A 113 10.04 16.61 7.29
C TYR A 113 9.76 17.47 6.05
N VAL A 114 10.09 16.94 4.87
CA VAL A 114 9.75 17.59 3.59
C VAL A 114 8.23 17.83 3.51
N ILE A 115 7.43 16.82 3.85
CA ILE A 115 5.97 16.92 3.79
C ILE A 115 5.44 17.95 4.79
N LYS A 116 5.97 18.00 6.01
CA LYS A 116 5.60 19.04 6.98
C LYS A 116 5.83 20.43 6.40
N ASP A 117 7.01 20.67 5.84
CA ASP A 117 7.40 21.99 5.32
C ASP A 117 6.62 22.37 4.05
N LYS A 118 6.20 21.36 3.28
CA LYS A 118 5.47 21.52 2.02
C LYS A 118 3.97 21.24 2.13
N LEU A 119 3.44 21.03 3.34
CA LEU A 119 2.06 20.57 3.55
C LEU A 119 1.04 21.52 2.92
N LEU A 120 1.29 22.83 2.99
CA LEU A 120 0.40 23.84 2.44
C LEU A 120 0.62 24.11 0.94
N HIS A 121 1.69 23.56 0.36
CA HIS A 121 2.05 23.79 -1.03
C HIS A 121 1.39 22.77 -1.97
N TYR A 122 1.33 21.49 -1.58
CA TYR A 122 0.79 20.41 -2.42
C TYR A 122 -0.54 19.85 -1.91
N ASP A 123 -1.36 19.38 -2.85
CA ASP A 123 -2.64 18.74 -2.54
C ASP A 123 -2.52 17.25 -2.25
N MET A 124 -1.48 16.63 -2.79
CA MET A 124 -1.22 15.21 -2.70
C MET A 124 0.27 14.92 -2.54
N PHE A 125 0.57 13.88 -1.76
CA PHE A 125 1.91 13.41 -1.48
C PHE A 125 2.01 11.93 -1.84
N VAL A 126 3.09 11.56 -2.53
CA VAL A 126 3.40 10.19 -2.94
C VAL A 126 4.80 9.85 -2.41
N ALA A 127 4.86 8.96 -1.43
CA ALA A 127 6.10 8.63 -0.71
C ALA A 127 6.34 7.12 -0.72
N TYR A 128 7.19 6.66 -1.63
CA TYR A 128 7.57 5.25 -1.76
C TYR A 128 9.10 5.06 -1.78
N GLU A 129 9.51 3.81 -1.54
CA GLU A 129 10.86 3.29 -1.76
C GLU A 129 11.33 3.51 -3.21
N ASP A 130 12.65 3.54 -3.41
CA ASP A 130 13.29 3.77 -4.71
C ASP A 130 13.14 2.62 -5.73
N ASP A 131 12.47 1.53 -5.34
CA ASP A 131 12.20 0.37 -6.19
C ASP A 131 10.70 0.05 -6.35
N MET A 132 9.84 1.05 -6.12
CA MET A 132 8.39 0.97 -6.30
C MET A 132 7.95 1.87 -7.45
N VAL A 133 7.40 1.28 -8.53
CA VAL A 133 6.85 2.04 -9.66
C VAL A 133 5.43 2.49 -9.32
N VAL A 134 5.17 3.79 -9.49
CA VAL A 134 3.87 4.41 -9.26
C VAL A 134 3.48 5.25 -10.48
N HIS A 135 2.55 4.75 -11.26
CA HIS A 135 1.90 5.42 -12.37
C HIS A 135 0.87 6.46 -11.92
N GLY A 136 0.61 7.43 -12.80
CA GLY A 136 -0.43 8.45 -12.60
C GLY A 136 -1.84 7.86 -12.46
N ALA A 137 -2.11 6.69 -13.07
CA ALA A 137 -3.37 5.97 -12.92
C ALA A 137 -3.64 5.53 -11.48
N GLN A 138 -2.60 5.13 -10.72
CA GLN A 138 -2.72 4.79 -9.30
C GLN A 138 -2.92 6.05 -8.46
N VAL A 139 -2.18 7.13 -8.75
CA VAL A 139 -2.37 8.44 -8.07
C VAL A 139 -3.81 8.94 -8.22
N GLN A 140 -4.35 8.90 -9.45
CA GLN A 140 -5.74 9.27 -9.70
C GLN A 140 -6.73 8.33 -9.00
N GLN A 141 -6.44 7.03 -9.00
CA GLN A 141 -7.29 6.06 -8.31
C GLN A 141 -7.33 6.29 -6.80
N TYR A 142 -6.21 6.62 -6.19
CA TYR A 142 -6.14 6.98 -4.77
C TYR A 142 -7.04 8.18 -4.46
N ARG A 143 -7.02 9.23 -5.31
CA ARG A 143 -7.92 10.38 -5.19
C ARG A 143 -9.38 9.97 -5.30
N ASN A 144 -9.73 9.20 -6.33
CA ASN A 144 -11.10 8.74 -6.56
C ASN A 144 -11.67 7.99 -5.34
N VAL A 145 -10.92 7.04 -4.77
CA VAL A 145 -11.34 6.30 -3.58
C VAL A 145 -11.42 7.19 -2.35
N SER A 146 -10.47 8.12 -2.19
CA SER A 146 -10.45 9.05 -1.06
C SER A 146 -11.66 10.00 -1.09
N ASP A 147 -12.04 10.49 -2.27
CA ASP A 147 -13.21 11.34 -2.47
C ASP A 147 -14.52 10.57 -2.28
N ALA A 148 -14.56 9.29 -2.68
CA ALA A 148 -15.70 8.42 -2.42
C ALA A 148 -15.87 8.15 -0.92
N LEU A 149 -14.78 7.82 -0.21
CA LEU A 149 -14.76 7.67 1.24
C LEU A 149 -15.20 8.96 1.95
N TYR A 150 -14.76 10.12 1.46
CA TYR A 150 -15.15 11.39 2.04
C TYR A 150 -16.66 11.64 1.90
N ARG A 151 -17.23 11.40 0.72
CA ARG A 151 -18.68 11.51 0.47
C ARG A 151 -19.48 10.55 1.35
N LEU A 152 -19.06 9.29 1.44
CA LEU A 152 -19.64 8.30 2.36
C LEU A 152 -19.62 8.83 3.80
N ARG A 153 -18.50 9.39 4.25
CA ARG A 153 -18.35 9.94 5.60
C ARG A 153 -19.27 11.13 5.86
N GLN A 154 -19.51 12.00 4.87
CA GLN A 154 -20.44 13.13 5.02
C GLN A 154 -21.89 12.69 5.14
N ALA A 155 -22.28 11.62 4.44
CA ALA A 155 -23.62 11.05 4.48
C ALA A 155 -23.85 10.12 5.69
N ALA A 156 -22.78 9.62 6.30
CA ALA A 156 -22.84 8.65 7.37
C ALA A 156 -23.33 9.25 8.71
N PRO A 157 -24.12 8.49 9.49
CA PRO A 157 -24.53 8.93 10.81
C PRO A 157 -23.35 8.96 11.79
N SER A 158 -23.49 9.72 12.87
CA SER A 158 -22.48 9.77 13.94
C SER A 158 -22.44 8.50 14.79
N ARG A 159 -23.58 7.80 14.88
CA ARG A 159 -23.81 6.56 15.63
C ARG A 159 -24.80 5.68 14.86
N LEU A 160 -24.77 4.37 15.08
CA LEU A 160 -25.76 3.45 14.55
C LEU A 160 -26.89 3.31 15.60
N ASP A 161 -28.14 3.17 15.14
CA ASP A 161 -29.31 3.14 16.03
C ASP A 161 -29.40 1.86 16.87
N ASN A 162 -28.79 0.77 16.38
CA ASN A 162 -28.78 -0.53 17.06
C ASN A 162 -27.65 -0.61 18.09
N THR A 163 -27.96 -1.17 19.26
CA THR A 163 -26.97 -1.50 20.30
C THR A 163 -26.26 -2.80 19.96
N TYR A 164 -25.28 -2.73 19.07
CA TYR A 164 -24.40 -3.87 18.79
C TYR A 164 -23.37 -4.05 19.90
N THR A 165 -23.09 -5.29 20.26
CA THR A 165 -21.83 -5.68 20.94
C THR A 165 -20.65 -5.59 19.96
N ILE A 166 -19.42 -5.58 20.48
CA ILE A 166 -18.21 -5.61 19.64
C ILE A 166 -18.19 -6.87 18.75
N ALA A 167 -18.60 -8.02 19.28
CA ALA A 167 -18.63 -9.28 18.54
C ALA A 167 -19.69 -9.31 17.43
N GLU A 168 -20.84 -8.65 17.63
CA GLU A 168 -21.84 -8.48 16.58
C GLU A 168 -21.36 -7.50 15.52
N MET A 169 -20.78 -6.36 15.94
CA MET A 169 -20.26 -5.35 15.01
C MET A 169 -19.13 -5.91 14.14
N ASN A 170 -18.24 -6.74 14.69
CA ASN A 170 -17.19 -7.42 13.90
C ASN A 170 -17.77 -8.31 12.80
N ARG A 171 -18.94 -8.91 13.02
CA ARG A 171 -19.65 -9.74 12.03
C ARG A 171 -20.52 -8.93 11.07
N GLN A 172 -20.72 -7.63 11.31
CA GLN A 172 -21.53 -6.74 10.46
C GLN A 172 -20.76 -6.29 9.20
N PHE A 173 -20.64 -7.19 8.22
CA PHE A 173 -19.86 -6.94 6.99
C PHE A 173 -20.62 -6.21 5.87
N HIS A 174 -21.90 -5.92 6.06
CA HIS A 174 -22.76 -5.14 5.16
C HIS A 174 -23.60 -4.11 5.94
N GLY A 175 -24.30 -3.22 5.25
CA GLY A 175 -25.14 -2.20 5.89
C GLY A 175 -24.41 -0.90 6.27
N PRO A 176 -25.10 0.01 7.01
CA PRO A 176 -24.62 1.36 7.26
C PRO A 176 -23.33 1.38 8.09
N MET A 177 -22.59 2.47 7.94
CA MET A 177 -21.35 2.72 8.67
C MET A 177 -21.38 4.11 9.30
N THR A 178 -20.76 4.28 10.46
CA THR A 178 -20.59 5.59 11.07
C THR A 178 -19.52 6.40 10.35
N ALA A 179 -19.60 7.72 10.50
CA ALA A 179 -18.56 8.62 10.02
C ALA A 179 -17.17 8.29 10.63
N THR A 180 -17.13 7.72 11.84
CA THR A 180 -15.87 7.33 12.51
C THR A 180 -15.26 6.08 11.89
N GLN A 181 -16.06 5.05 11.59
CA GLN A 181 -15.59 3.85 10.89
C GLN A 181 -15.00 4.22 9.51
N LEU A 182 -15.72 5.03 8.74
CA LEU A 182 -15.28 5.48 7.41
C LEU A 182 -14.03 6.35 7.45
N SER A 183 -13.88 7.20 8.47
CA SER A 183 -12.70 8.05 8.63
C SER A 183 -11.39 7.30 8.94
N ARG A 184 -11.49 6.02 9.31
CA ARG A 184 -10.32 5.14 9.48
C ARG A 184 -9.91 4.45 8.18
N MET A 185 -10.79 4.44 7.17
CA MET A 185 -10.49 3.79 5.89
C MET A 185 -9.60 4.68 5.03
N ILE A 186 -8.61 4.07 4.41
CA ILE A 186 -7.72 4.70 3.43
C ILE A 186 -7.58 3.76 2.21
N PRO A 187 -7.35 4.29 1.00
CA PRO A 187 -7.04 3.42 -0.12
C PRO A 187 -5.76 2.61 0.15
N GLY A 188 -5.83 1.30 -0.12
CA GLY A 188 -4.73 0.36 0.02
C GLY A 188 -4.15 -0.09 -1.31
N TRP A 189 -3.05 -0.84 -1.24
CA TRP A 189 -2.27 -1.33 -2.34
C TRP A 189 -1.82 -2.77 -2.07
N ILE A 190 -1.72 -3.56 -3.13
CA ILE A 190 -1.05 -4.86 -3.12
C ILE A 190 0.24 -4.73 -3.90
N ARG A 191 1.36 -4.98 -3.22
CA ARG A 191 2.65 -5.07 -3.87
C ARG A 191 2.75 -6.35 -4.69
N VAL A 192 3.17 -6.20 -5.94
CA VAL A 192 3.41 -7.32 -6.88
C VAL A 192 4.82 -7.27 -7.45
N GLU A 193 5.36 -8.43 -7.76
CA GLU A 193 6.60 -8.62 -8.51
C GLU A 193 6.29 -9.31 -9.84
N VAL A 194 7.07 -8.98 -10.86
CA VAL A 194 6.98 -9.57 -12.20
C VAL A 194 7.99 -10.70 -12.29
N ALA A 195 7.55 -11.90 -12.64
CA ALA A 195 8.42 -13.06 -12.85
C ALA A 195 9.53 -12.72 -13.85
N LEU A 196 10.78 -12.90 -13.41
CA LEU A 196 11.94 -12.75 -14.29
C LEU A 196 12.06 -13.96 -15.22
N ASP A 197 12.77 -13.80 -16.34
CA ASP A 197 12.97 -14.89 -17.30
C ASP A 197 13.56 -16.14 -16.63
N GLY A 198 12.94 -17.30 -16.91
CA GLY A 198 13.27 -18.58 -16.30
C GLY A 198 12.93 -18.73 -14.80
N TRP A 199 12.38 -17.71 -14.15
CA TRP A 199 12.01 -17.79 -12.74
C TRP A 199 10.68 -18.52 -12.53
N LYS A 200 10.63 -19.34 -11.49
CA LYS A 200 9.40 -19.96 -10.98
C LYS A 200 9.42 -19.97 -9.44
N PRO A 201 8.26 -19.80 -8.78
CA PRO A 201 8.21 -19.89 -7.33
C PRO A 201 8.57 -21.30 -6.88
N LYS A 202 9.45 -21.42 -5.86
CA LYS A 202 9.77 -22.71 -5.23
C LYS A 202 8.64 -23.24 -4.36
N ARG A 203 7.84 -22.32 -3.82
CA ARG A 203 6.68 -22.60 -3.00
C ARG A 203 5.53 -21.73 -3.49
N THR A 204 4.49 -22.37 -3.98
CA THR A 204 3.20 -21.75 -4.22
C THR A 204 2.34 -21.89 -2.98
N LEU A 205 1.54 -20.86 -2.68
CA LEU A 205 0.49 -21.02 -1.69
C LEU A 205 -0.78 -21.50 -2.39
N GLU A 206 -1.12 -22.76 -2.18
CA GLU A 206 -2.42 -23.28 -2.59
C GLU A 206 -3.40 -23.08 -1.44
N LEU A 207 -4.31 -22.12 -1.63
CA LEU A 207 -5.38 -21.87 -0.68
C LEU A 207 -6.58 -22.77 -1.03
N PRO A 208 -7.32 -23.27 -0.02
CA PRO A 208 -8.46 -24.18 -0.21
C PRO A 208 -9.70 -23.50 -0.81
N ILE A 209 -9.59 -22.24 -1.24
CA ILE A 209 -10.69 -21.45 -1.81
C ILE A 209 -10.71 -21.66 -3.34
N PRO A 210 -11.82 -22.12 -3.92
CA PRO A 210 -11.98 -22.21 -5.36
C PRO A 210 -11.77 -20.85 -6.04
N ARG A 211 -11.21 -20.87 -7.25
CA ARG A 211 -11.03 -19.67 -8.07
C ARG A 211 -12.24 -19.50 -8.98
N ASP A 212 -12.89 -18.35 -8.91
CA ASP A 212 -14.00 -17.99 -9.80
C ASP A 212 -13.68 -16.70 -10.55
N PHE A 213 -13.42 -16.79 -11.84
CA PHE A 213 -13.09 -15.64 -12.68
C PHE A 213 -14.31 -14.95 -13.28
N ARG A 214 -15.53 -15.44 -13.02
CA ARG A 214 -16.78 -14.90 -13.58
C ARG A 214 -17.36 -13.85 -12.65
N TRP A 215 -17.01 -12.59 -12.90
CA TRP A 215 -17.39 -11.47 -12.03
C TRP A 215 -18.78 -10.91 -12.29
N ASN A 216 -19.29 -11.10 -13.50
CA ASN A 216 -20.56 -10.56 -13.97
C ASN A 216 -21.59 -11.69 -14.19
N GLU A 217 -22.85 -11.27 -14.36
CA GLU A 217 -23.96 -12.18 -14.65
C GLU A 217 -23.88 -12.80 -16.05
N THR A 218 -23.10 -12.20 -16.97
CA THR A 218 -22.87 -12.75 -18.31
C THR A 218 -22.07 -14.06 -18.26
N GLY A 219 -21.38 -14.32 -17.15
CA GLY A 219 -20.58 -15.52 -16.95
C GLY A 219 -19.25 -15.49 -17.69
N GLU A 220 -18.84 -14.34 -18.22
CA GLU A 220 -17.55 -14.16 -18.88
C GLU A 220 -16.42 -14.11 -17.86
N GLU A 221 -15.29 -14.74 -18.20
CA GLU A 221 -14.09 -14.67 -17.37
C GLU A 221 -13.44 -13.30 -17.48
N VAL A 222 -13.17 -12.68 -16.33
CA VAL A 222 -12.54 -11.37 -16.26
C VAL A 222 -11.11 -11.52 -15.76
N SER A 223 -10.16 -11.24 -16.66
CA SER A 223 -8.75 -11.18 -16.35
C SER A 223 -8.34 -9.78 -15.91
N LEU A 224 -7.35 -9.69 -15.02
CA LEU A 224 -6.74 -8.41 -14.68
C LEU A 224 -5.82 -7.94 -15.80
N ASP A 225 -5.85 -6.64 -16.07
CA ASP A 225 -4.96 -6.00 -17.04
C ASP A 225 -3.62 -5.61 -16.35
N PRO A 226 -2.50 -6.30 -16.66
CA PRO A 226 -1.21 -6.01 -16.05
C PRO A 226 -0.61 -4.68 -16.55
N SER A 227 -1.11 -4.14 -17.67
CA SER A 227 -0.60 -2.88 -18.23
C SER A 227 -0.86 -1.68 -17.32
N ILE A 228 -1.89 -1.77 -16.49
CA ILE A 228 -2.28 -0.71 -15.56
C ILE A 228 -1.26 -0.52 -14.44
N CYS A 229 -0.68 -1.62 -13.93
CA CYS A 229 0.19 -1.57 -12.76
C CYS A 229 1.67 -1.64 -13.07
N CYS A 230 2.02 -2.40 -14.12
CA CYS A 230 3.29 -3.08 -14.18
C CYS A 230 3.94 -3.02 -15.56
N GLN A 231 3.26 -2.44 -16.56
CA GLN A 231 3.88 -2.11 -17.82
C GLN A 231 4.71 -0.84 -17.65
N ILE A 232 5.95 -0.89 -18.13
CA ILE A 232 6.88 0.23 -18.10
C ILE A 232 7.40 0.51 -19.51
N GLY A 233 7.82 1.75 -19.74
CA GLY A 233 8.41 2.15 -21.01
C GLY A 233 9.66 1.33 -21.34
N VAL A 234 9.90 1.11 -22.64
CA VAL A 234 11.09 0.38 -23.12
C VAL A 234 12.38 1.02 -22.60
N THR A 235 12.41 2.35 -22.49
CA THR A 235 13.54 3.14 -21.95
C THR A 235 13.76 2.95 -20.44
N SER A 236 12.75 2.48 -19.71
CA SER A 236 12.81 2.17 -18.28
C SER A 236 13.07 0.67 -18.05
N SER A 237 12.79 -0.18 -19.05
CA SER A 237 12.94 -1.62 -18.94
C SER A 237 14.40 -2.08 -18.87
N ASN A 238 14.64 -3.18 -18.17
CA ASN A 238 15.93 -3.86 -18.11
C ASN A 238 15.75 -5.34 -17.72
N ALA A 239 16.85 -6.08 -17.60
CA ALA A 239 16.82 -7.52 -17.26
C ALA A 239 16.17 -7.84 -15.90
N HIS A 240 15.99 -6.84 -15.03
CA HIS A 240 15.31 -6.97 -13.74
C HIS A 240 13.93 -6.32 -13.73
N MET A 241 13.57 -5.60 -14.80
CA MET A 241 12.35 -4.83 -14.91
C MET A 241 11.75 -5.01 -16.33
N PRO A 242 10.98 -6.10 -16.56
CA PRO A 242 10.39 -6.37 -17.87
C PRO A 242 9.39 -5.27 -18.27
N SER A 243 9.32 -4.95 -19.57
CA SER A 243 8.50 -3.84 -20.08
C SER A 243 6.99 -4.13 -20.10
N ALA A 244 6.58 -5.35 -20.45
CA ALA A 244 5.18 -5.70 -20.66
C ALA A 244 4.88 -7.10 -20.09
N PRO A 245 4.70 -7.21 -18.77
CA PRO A 245 4.44 -8.51 -18.14
C PRO A 245 3.07 -9.06 -18.52
N HIS A 246 2.98 -10.39 -18.67
CA HIS A 246 1.69 -11.06 -18.74
C HIS A 246 1.08 -11.19 -17.34
N ILE A 247 -0.24 -11.30 -17.23
CA ILE A 247 -0.91 -11.41 -15.91
C ILE A 247 -0.46 -12.65 -15.12
N GLU A 248 -0.12 -13.73 -15.83
CA GLU A 248 0.41 -14.98 -15.27
C GLU A 248 1.81 -14.84 -14.65
N ASP A 249 2.49 -13.73 -14.95
CA ASP A 249 3.82 -13.40 -14.44
C ASP A 249 3.75 -12.48 -13.21
N LEU A 250 2.56 -12.08 -12.75
CA LEU A 250 2.41 -11.22 -11.58
C LEU A 250 2.19 -12.02 -10.30
N TYR A 251 3.09 -11.88 -9.34
CA TYR A 251 3.07 -12.59 -8.06
C TYR A 251 3.11 -11.63 -6.86
N PHE A 252 2.46 -12.03 -5.77
CA PHE A 252 2.64 -11.41 -4.45
C PHE A 252 3.03 -12.48 -3.41
N TRP A 253 3.55 -12.05 -2.26
CA TRP A 253 4.13 -12.95 -1.24
C TRP A 253 3.84 -12.58 0.22
N GLU A 254 3.07 -11.51 0.46
CA GLU A 254 2.97 -10.89 1.79
C GLU A 254 1.70 -11.22 2.55
N THR A 255 0.58 -11.38 1.85
CA THR A 255 -0.71 -11.46 2.54
C THR A 255 -1.66 -12.33 1.78
N THR A 256 -2.24 -13.27 2.48
CA THR A 256 -3.03 -14.37 1.94
C THR A 256 -4.51 -14.11 2.19
N ILE A 257 -5.41 -14.71 1.41
CA ILE A 257 -6.84 -14.36 1.48
C ILE A 257 -7.53 -14.78 2.79
N ASP A 258 -6.94 -15.70 3.55
CA ASP A 258 -7.36 -16.05 4.92
C ASP A 258 -7.18 -14.87 5.88
N ALA A 259 -6.18 -14.01 5.64
CA ALA A 259 -5.92 -12.79 6.39
C ALA A 259 -6.66 -11.55 5.83
N LEU A 260 -7.04 -11.59 4.55
CA LEU A 260 -7.84 -10.55 3.93
C LEU A 260 -9.31 -10.74 4.27
N HIS A 261 -10.01 -9.64 4.52
CA HIS A 261 -11.44 -9.67 4.78
C HIS A 261 -12.19 -8.90 3.71
N LEU A 262 -13.49 -9.14 3.54
CA LEU A 262 -14.33 -8.36 2.63
C LEU A 262 -15.32 -7.47 3.40
N ARG A 263 -15.62 -6.28 2.86
CA ARG A 263 -16.71 -5.42 3.33
C ARG A 263 -17.55 -5.00 2.13
N LYS A 264 -18.87 -5.10 2.25
CA LYS A 264 -19.81 -4.43 1.35
C LYS A 264 -19.96 -2.99 1.82
N MET A 265 -19.52 -2.02 1.05
CA MET A 265 -19.62 -0.60 1.43
C MET A 265 -21.09 -0.12 1.41
N PRO A 266 -21.46 0.89 2.22
CA PRO A 266 -22.80 1.45 2.18
C PRO A 266 -23.17 1.99 0.79
N GLU A 267 -24.38 1.67 0.35
CA GLU A 267 -24.91 2.18 -0.91
C GLU A 267 -25.32 3.64 -0.73
N ILE A 268 -24.59 4.55 -1.39
CA ILE A 268 -25.02 5.93 -1.56
C ILE A 268 -25.09 6.24 -3.05
N PRO A 269 -26.03 7.10 -3.49
CA PRO A 269 -25.98 7.64 -4.83
C PRO A 269 -24.57 8.20 -5.07
N PHE A 270 -23.96 7.84 -6.21
CA PHE A 270 -22.64 8.32 -6.65
C PHE A 270 -21.38 7.71 -6.00
N SER A 271 -21.46 6.78 -5.05
CA SER A 271 -20.28 6.02 -4.61
C SER A 271 -19.97 4.92 -5.62
N GLN A 272 -18.72 4.90 -6.10
CA GLN A 272 -18.19 3.79 -6.89
C GLN A 272 -17.64 2.66 -5.99
N LEU A 273 -17.64 2.83 -4.67
CA LEU A 273 -17.21 1.80 -3.74
C LEU A 273 -18.37 0.86 -3.45
N ASP A 274 -18.16 -0.41 -3.79
CA ASP A 274 -19.10 -1.50 -3.57
C ASP A 274 -18.47 -2.52 -2.62
N TRP A 275 -18.00 -3.66 -3.11
CA TRP A 275 -17.18 -4.56 -2.33
C TRP A 275 -15.74 -4.08 -2.25
N VAL A 276 -15.15 -4.15 -1.07
CA VAL A 276 -13.73 -3.85 -0.84
C VAL A 276 -13.07 -4.99 -0.07
N VAL A 277 -11.81 -5.27 -0.39
CA VAL A 277 -10.90 -5.98 0.51
C VAL A 277 -10.54 -5.03 1.64
N LEU A 278 -10.58 -5.53 2.86
CA LEU A 278 -10.22 -4.85 4.08
C LEU A 278 -8.93 -5.46 4.64
N GLN A 279 -7.90 -4.63 4.77
CA GLN A 279 -6.68 -4.93 5.50
C GLN A 279 -6.72 -4.12 6.80
N ALA A 280 -7.21 -4.75 7.87
CA ALA A 280 -7.35 -4.14 9.18
C ALA A 280 -5.99 -4.01 9.86
N GLY A 281 -5.61 -2.81 10.28
CA GLY A 281 -4.32 -2.54 10.90
C GLY A 281 -4.20 -2.99 12.36
N ASN A 282 -5.24 -2.83 13.16
CA ASN A 282 -5.20 -3.12 14.60
C ASN A 282 -6.37 -4.00 15.04
N THR A 283 -6.21 -4.71 16.16
CA THR A 283 -7.31 -5.40 16.81
C THR A 283 -8.32 -4.35 17.25
N GLU A 284 -9.55 -4.63 16.88
CA GLU A 284 -10.68 -3.81 17.23
C GLU A 284 -11.05 -3.97 18.72
N ASP A 285 -10.49 -4.99 19.37
CA ASP A 285 -10.61 -5.29 20.80
C ASP A 285 -10.03 -4.21 21.73
N TRP A 286 -9.19 -3.30 21.21
CA TRP A 286 -8.76 -2.13 21.99
C TRP A 286 -9.82 -1.03 22.05
N TYR A 287 -10.85 -1.11 21.20
CA TYR A 287 -11.94 -0.13 21.21
C TYR A 287 -13.12 -0.69 21.99
N GLU A 288 -13.44 -0.03 23.09
CA GLU A 288 -14.64 -0.31 23.88
C GLU A 288 -15.93 0.19 23.19
N ASP A 289 -15.79 0.96 22.11
CA ASP A 289 -16.89 1.62 21.40
C ASP A 289 -17.02 1.09 19.97
N THR A 290 -18.21 0.59 19.64
CA THR A 290 -18.55 -0.03 18.35
C THR A 290 -18.36 0.91 17.16
N LYS A 291 -18.33 2.23 17.37
CA LYS A 291 -18.04 3.21 16.31
C LYS A 291 -16.61 3.13 15.74
N PHE A 292 -15.72 2.35 16.37
CA PHE A 292 -14.36 2.08 15.90
C PHE A 292 -14.19 0.63 15.41
N ILE A 293 -15.27 -0.12 15.24
CA ILE A 293 -15.22 -1.53 14.82
C ILE A 293 -15.76 -1.57 13.39
N VAL A 294 -14.97 -2.02 12.42
CA VAL A 294 -15.37 -2.19 11.02
C VAL A 294 -15.64 -3.66 10.81
N GLY A 295 -16.93 -4.02 10.80
CA GLY A 295 -17.35 -5.39 10.56
C GLY A 295 -16.89 -5.91 9.20
N ARG A 296 -16.68 -7.23 9.10
CA ARG A 296 -15.96 -7.81 7.97
C ARG A 296 -16.35 -9.26 7.73
N TYR A 297 -16.33 -9.67 6.48
CA TYR A 297 -16.59 -11.04 6.05
C TYR A 297 -15.26 -11.79 5.94
N TRP A 298 -15.17 -12.94 6.56
CA TRP A 298 -13.97 -13.77 6.57
C TRP A 298 -14.23 -15.08 5.83
N SER A 299 -13.35 -15.43 4.90
CA SER A 299 -13.47 -16.66 4.10
C SER A 299 -13.48 -17.96 4.91
N GLY A 300 -13.03 -17.95 6.17
CA GLY A 300 -13.17 -19.10 7.06
C GLY A 300 -14.60 -19.40 7.51
N THR A 301 -15.53 -18.44 7.41
CA THR A 301 -16.96 -18.70 7.70
C THR A 301 -17.58 -19.70 6.71
N ASP A 302 -16.95 -19.86 5.54
CA ASP A 302 -17.37 -20.81 4.50
C ASP A 302 -16.79 -22.22 4.71
N GLY A 303 -16.00 -22.42 5.78
CA GLY A 303 -15.39 -23.70 6.11
C GLY A 303 -14.14 -24.05 5.29
N TYR A 304 -13.63 -23.13 4.47
CA TYR A 304 -12.44 -23.38 3.65
C TYR A 304 -11.18 -23.72 4.47
N PHE A 305 -11.06 -23.22 5.71
CA PHE A 305 -9.91 -23.46 6.59
C PHE A 305 -10.18 -24.49 7.69
N GLY A 306 -11.14 -25.40 7.47
CA GLY A 306 -11.44 -26.51 8.39
C GLY A 306 -12.03 -26.03 9.72
N HIS A 307 -11.56 -26.60 10.84
CA HIS A 307 -12.06 -26.30 12.19
C HIS A 307 -11.58 -24.96 12.78
N GLN A 308 -10.89 -24.13 12.00
CA GLN A 308 -10.46 -22.82 12.48
C GLN A 308 -11.69 -21.94 12.67
N GLN A 309 -12.00 -21.61 13.94
CA GLN A 309 -13.20 -20.84 14.29
C GLN A 309 -12.99 -19.33 14.16
N ASP A 310 -11.73 -18.87 14.25
CA ASP A 310 -11.39 -17.45 14.28
C ASP A 310 -10.47 -17.02 13.13
N PRO A 311 -10.68 -15.80 12.60
CA PRO A 311 -9.79 -15.23 11.60
C PRO A 311 -8.36 -15.07 12.16
N PRO A 312 -7.34 -15.08 11.29
CA PRO A 312 -5.98 -14.74 11.70
C PRO A 312 -5.93 -13.37 12.39
N ASP A 313 -5.06 -13.25 13.39
CA ASP A 313 -4.89 -12.01 14.15
C ASP A 313 -4.40 -10.87 13.24
N SER A 314 -5.31 -9.93 12.95
CA SER A 314 -5.04 -8.78 12.09
C SER A 314 -3.96 -7.83 12.64
N THR A 315 -3.52 -7.98 13.90
CA THR A 315 -2.40 -7.22 14.47
C THR A 315 -1.03 -7.81 14.15
N LEU A 316 -0.96 -8.92 13.43
CA LEU A 316 0.34 -9.47 13.06
C LEU A 316 0.75 -8.90 11.72
N SER A 317 1.87 -8.16 11.72
CA SER A 317 2.37 -7.44 10.54
C SER A 317 2.60 -8.32 9.30
N HIS A 318 2.74 -9.64 9.45
CA HIS A 318 2.88 -10.58 8.33
C HIS A 318 1.54 -10.95 7.67
N TYR A 319 0.41 -10.50 8.21
CA TYR A 319 -0.93 -10.64 7.62
C TYR A 319 -1.42 -9.36 6.94
N ILE A 320 -0.57 -8.34 6.86
CA ILE A 320 -0.86 -7.09 6.15
C ILE A 320 0.17 -6.89 5.05
N ASN A 321 -0.31 -6.46 3.88
CA ASN A 321 0.55 -6.22 2.74
C ASN A 321 1.40 -4.97 3.00
N ASN A 322 2.72 -5.09 2.94
CA ASN A 322 3.60 -3.93 3.04
C ASN A 322 3.66 -3.24 1.67
N GLN A 323 3.17 -2.01 1.64
CA GLN A 323 3.04 -1.23 0.40
C GLN A 323 4.34 -0.58 -0.05
N GLY A 324 5.42 -0.64 0.76
CA GLY A 324 6.70 0.01 0.44
C GLY A 324 6.61 1.54 0.42
N GLY A 325 5.58 2.12 1.04
CA GLY A 325 5.30 3.54 0.99
C GLY A 325 3.83 3.87 1.26
N TRP A 326 3.41 5.07 0.88
CA TRP A 326 2.05 5.56 1.03
C TRP A 326 1.76 6.74 0.09
N MET A 327 0.47 6.99 -0.12
CA MET A 327 -0.04 8.22 -0.70
C MET A 327 -1.02 8.87 0.27
N ALA A 328 -1.14 10.19 0.23
CA ALA A 328 -2.15 10.90 1.01
C ALA A 328 -2.44 12.28 0.42
N THR A 329 -3.68 12.72 0.55
CA THR A 329 -4.03 14.13 0.38
C THR A 329 -3.55 14.94 1.58
N ARG A 330 -3.38 16.26 1.39
CA ARG A 330 -3.11 17.22 2.46
C ARG A 330 -4.07 17.06 3.65
N ARG A 331 -5.37 16.91 3.33
CA ARG A 331 -6.42 16.71 4.32
C ARG A 331 -6.23 15.42 5.10
N GLN A 332 -5.99 14.30 4.42
CA GLN A 332 -5.76 13.02 5.09
C GLN A 332 -4.55 13.11 6.03
N LEU A 333 -3.45 13.75 5.61
CA LEU A 333 -2.28 13.94 6.48
C LEU A 333 -2.61 14.72 7.74
N HIS A 334 -3.41 15.79 7.63
CA HIS A 334 -3.86 16.52 8.80
C HIS A 334 -4.71 15.64 9.73
N GLU A 335 -5.64 14.86 9.18
CA GLU A 335 -6.49 13.95 9.97
C GLU A 335 -5.67 12.81 10.60
N TRP A 336 -4.73 12.23 9.87
CA TRP A 336 -3.83 11.20 10.38
C TRP A 336 -2.98 11.74 11.52
N HIS A 337 -2.40 12.93 11.34
CA HIS A 337 -1.56 13.55 12.36
C HIS A 337 -2.34 13.97 13.61
N SER A 338 -3.55 14.51 13.46
CA SER A 338 -4.32 15.04 14.58
C SER A 338 -5.17 13.99 15.29
N ARG A 339 -5.60 12.93 14.61
CA ARG A 339 -6.63 12.02 15.11
C ARG A 339 -6.25 10.54 15.12
N TRP A 340 -5.59 10.04 14.08
CA TRP A 340 -5.48 8.58 13.88
C TRP A 340 -4.13 7.99 14.28
N CYS A 341 -3.06 8.76 14.15
CA CYS A 341 -1.71 8.33 14.50
C CYS A 341 -1.36 8.80 15.92
N LEU A 342 -1.17 7.85 16.83
CA LEU A 342 -0.66 8.16 18.15
C LEU A 342 0.74 8.78 18.03
N GLY A 343 0.97 9.95 18.64
CA GLY A 343 2.23 10.68 18.46
C GLY A 343 2.25 11.66 17.28
N GLY A 344 1.24 11.61 16.42
CA GLY A 344 1.18 12.40 15.20
C GLY A 344 1.97 11.76 14.05
N PHE A 345 1.54 12.06 12.82
CA PHE A 345 2.14 11.51 11.62
C PHE A 345 3.38 12.30 11.18
N LEU A 346 3.27 13.63 11.17
CA LEU A 346 4.32 14.59 10.83
C LEU A 346 5.19 15.01 12.05
N PRO A 347 6.45 15.41 11.84
CA PRO A 347 7.35 15.90 12.89
C PRO A 347 6.97 17.31 13.39
N PRO A 348 7.52 17.79 14.53
CA PRO A 348 8.51 17.12 15.39
C PRO A 348 7.90 15.98 16.21
N TYR A 349 8.70 14.96 16.49
CA TYR A 349 8.32 13.84 17.34
C TYR A 349 8.84 14.10 18.76
N ASP A 350 8.26 15.08 19.44
CA ASP A 350 8.78 15.52 20.74
C ASP A 350 8.45 14.53 21.88
N PRO A 351 9.28 14.48 22.93
CA PRO A 351 8.94 13.76 24.16
C PRO A 351 7.58 14.18 24.76
N PRO A 352 6.83 13.26 25.40
CA PRO A 352 7.17 11.86 25.64
C PRO A 352 6.90 10.95 24.43
N LYS A 353 6.43 11.51 23.30
CA LYS A 353 5.90 10.75 22.17
C LYS A 353 6.97 10.28 21.19
N PHE A 354 8.23 10.71 21.35
CA PHE A 354 9.34 10.24 20.52
C PHE A 354 9.48 8.71 20.53
N HIS A 355 9.23 8.01 21.64
CA HIS A 355 9.26 6.53 21.66
C HIS A 355 8.15 5.89 20.80
N PHE A 356 7.09 6.64 20.48
CA PHE A 356 6.01 6.23 19.58
C PHE A 356 6.26 6.70 18.16
N ASP A 357 7.32 7.49 17.95
CA ASP A 357 7.72 7.91 16.62
C ASP A 357 8.14 6.69 15.79
N GLY A 358 8.58 5.61 16.45
CA GLY A 358 8.87 4.27 15.95
C GLY A 358 10.33 4.01 15.59
N LEU A 359 11.29 4.88 15.94
CA LEU A 359 12.72 4.53 15.87
C LEU A 359 13.06 3.28 16.73
N ASP A 360 12.16 2.91 17.64
CA ASP A 360 12.18 1.69 18.46
C ASP A 360 11.28 0.56 17.89
N SER A 361 10.44 0.83 16.88
CA SER A 361 9.50 -0.15 16.32
C SER A 361 10.19 -1.16 15.40
N ARG A 362 10.01 -2.46 15.65
CA ARG A 362 10.60 -3.54 14.83
C ARG A 362 9.73 -3.95 13.62
N SER A 363 8.92 -3.05 13.08
CA SER A 363 8.02 -3.33 11.94
C SER A 363 8.63 -2.96 10.59
N VAL A 364 8.60 -3.88 9.62
CA VAL A 364 9.17 -3.66 8.28
C VAL A 364 8.44 -2.55 7.53
N GLU A 365 7.11 -2.48 7.63
CA GLU A 365 6.28 -1.42 7.03
C GLU A 365 6.71 -0.03 7.51
N TYR A 366 7.07 0.05 8.78
CA TYR A 366 7.56 1.28 9.37
C TYR A 366 8.97 1.64 8.85
N TRP A 367 9.87 0.66 8.72
CA TRP A 367 11.22 0.88 8.18
C TRP A 367 11.26 1.17 6.68
N SER A 368 10.24 0.77 5.92
CA SER A 368 10.06 1.13 4.51
C SER A 368 9.46 2.52 4.32
N GLY A 369 9.29 3.30 5.41
CA GLY A 369 8.70 4.64 5.35
C GLY A 369 7.18 4.63 5.23
N GLY A 370 6.55 3.47 5.41
CA GLY A 370 5.10 3.31 5.38
C GLY A 370 4.38 3.98 6.56
N ILE A 371 3.06 3.83 6.53
CA ILE A 371 2.18 4.15 7.66
C ILE A 371 2.11 2.88 8.50
N GLN A 372 2.69 2.88 9.70
CA GLN A 372 2.50 1.78 10.66
C GLN A 372 1.01 1.74 10.98
N ILE A 373 0.29 0.74 10.48
CA ILE A 373 -1.13 0.55 10.83
C ILE A 373 -1.32 -0.52 11.92
N VAL A 374 -0.23 -1.23 12.25
CA VAL A 374 -0.23 -2.38 13.17
C VAL A 374 0.48 -2.13 14.50
N GLY A 375 -0.15 -2.52 15.60
CA GLY A 375 0.41 -2.49 16.96
C GLY A 375 -0.15 -1.37 17.83
N VAL A 376 0.07 -1.49 19.15
CA VAL A 376 -0.56 -0.68 20.22
C VAL A 376 -0.39 0.84 20.03
N LYS A 377 0.65 1.23 19.29
CA LYS A 377 1.05 2.63 19.07
C LYS A 377 0.99 3.05 17.59
N ALA A 378 0.32 2.25 16.77
CA ALA A 378 0.21 2.50 15.33
C ALA A 378 -0.85 3.55 14.99
N CYS A 379 -0.87 3.94 13.71
CA CYS A 379 -1.99 4.67 13.15
C CYS A 379 -3.21 3.75 13.07
N ASN A 380 -4.31 4.16 13.70
CA ASN A 380 -5.57 3.42 13.69
C ASN A 380 -6.31 3.59 12.35
N LEU A 381 -5.69 3.11 11.27
CA LEU A 381 -6.20 3.18 9.92
C LEU A 381 -6.39 1.76 9.36
N GLN A 382 -7.29 1.63 8.40
CA GLN A 382 -7.58 0.38 7.70
C GLN A 382 -7.48 0.63 6.21
N ARG A 383 -6.80 -0.26 5.50
CA ARG A 383 -6.65 -0.14 4.05
C ARG A 383 -7.80 -0.84 3.36
N ILE A 384 -8.34 -0.20 2.34
CA ILE A 384 -9.38 -0.77 1.49
C ILE A 384 -8.93 -0.86 0.04
N ILE A 385 -9.25 -1.99 -0.61
CA ILE A 385 -8.97 -2.21 -2.03
C ILE A 385 -10.30 -2.57 -2.70
N PRO A 386 -10.86 -1.70 -3.55
CA PRO A 386 -12.09 -1.97 -4.28
C PRO A 386 -11.98 -3.20 -5.18
N LEU A 387 -13.02 -4.03 -5.16
CA LEU A 387 -13.10 -5.30 -5.90
C LEU A 387 -13.76 -5.16 -7.28
N GLN A 388 -14.04 -3.95 -7.78
CA GLN A 388 -14.55 -3.85 -9.15
C GLN A 388 -13.45 -4.20 -10.15
N PRO A 389 -13.73 -5.02 -11.18
CA PRO A 389 -12.69 -5.50 -12.10
C PRO A 389 -11.88 -4.39 -12.77
N GLN A 390 -12.55 -3.31 -13.17
CA GLN A 390 -11.94 -2.16 -13.85
C GLN A 390 -11.03 -1.33 -12.92
N ILE A 391 -11.09 -1.59 -11.62
CA ILE A 391 -10.48 -0.78 -10.56
C ILE A 391 -9.40 -1.57 -9.83
N PHE A 392 -9.59 -2.87 -9.59
CA PHE A 392 -8.67 -3.67 -8.77
C PHE A 392 -7.22 -3.63 -9.26
N ALA A 393 -7.00 -3.74 -10.58
CA ALA A 393 -5.65 -3.66 -11.17
C ALA A 393 -4.96 -2.32 -10.87
N ARG A 394 -5.72 -1.23 -10.73
CA ARG A 394 -5.21 0.08 -10.34
C ARG A 394 -4.77 0.14 -8.89
N HIS A 395 -5.01 -0.89 -8.07
CA HIS A 395 -4.53 -1.01 -6.68
C HIS A 395 -3.32 -1.94 -6.54
N LEU A 396 -2.74 -2.40 -7.66
CA LEU A 396 -1.48 -3.13 -7.66
C LEU A 396 -0.31 -2.16 -7.82
N LEU A 397 0.78 -2.37 -7.08
CA LEU A 397 2.01 -1.60 -7.20
C LEU A 397 3.18 -2.50 -7.58
N TYR A 398 3.91 -2.13 -8.62
CA TYR A 398 5.02 -2.91 -9.11
C TYR A 398 6.30 -2.64 -8.30
N HIS A 399 6.78 -3.68 -7.61
CA HIS A 399 8.07 -3.69 -6.94
C HIS A 399 9.18 -4.10 -7.91
N ALA A 400 9.71 -3.10 -8.60
CA ALA A 400 10.63 -3.24 -9.72
C ALA A 400 11.97 -3.91 -9.37
N SER A 401 12.39 -3.91 -8.10
CA SER A 401 13.64 -4.59 -7.74
C SER A 401 13.56 -6.11 -7.87
N ASN A 402 12.36 -6.70 -7.92
CA ASN A 402 12.15 -8.15 -7.99
C ASN A 402 13.06 -8.92 -7.00
N ASN A 403 13.29 -8.33 -5.82
CA ASN A 403 14.37 -8.75 -4.94
C ASN A 403 14.02 -10.05 -4.20
N LYS A 404 12.73 -10.39 -4.09
CA LYS A 404 12.27 -11.63 -3.45
C LYS A 404 12.52 -12.83 -4.34
N GLN A 405 12.46 -12.64 -5.65
CA GLN A 405 12.84 -13.65 -6.64
C GLN A 405 14.35 -13.93 -6.68
N ARG A 406 15.21 -13.03 -6.21
CA ARG A 406 16.69 -13.21 -6.26
C ARG A 406 17.27 -13.80 -4.97
N GLN A 407 16.56 -13.69 -3.87
CA GLN A 407 17.01 -14.13 -2.55
C GLN A 407 16.68 -15.60 -2.29
N ARG A 408 17.69 -16.49 -2.30
CA ARG A 408 17.50 -17.93 -2.06
C ARG A 408 16.76 -18.23 -0.74
N THR A 409 17.08 -17.52 0.33
CA THR A 409 16.46 -17.69 1.65
C THR A 409 15.00 -17.24 1.67
N VAL A 410 14.68 -16.16 0.94
CA VAL A 410 13.30 -15.68 0.79
C VAL A 410 12.50 -16.66 -0.05
N GLN A 411 13.01 -17.08 -1.21
CA GLN A 411 12.35 -18.07 -2.06
C GLN A 411 12.04 -19.38 -1.32
N ALA A 412 12.88 -19.78 -0.37
CA ALA A 412 12.68 -21.00 0.41
C ALA A 412 11.62 -20.84 1.52
N ARG A 413 11.37 -19.62 2.00
CA ARG A 413 10.48 -19.35 3.14
C ARG A 413 9.13 -18.77 2.72
N SER A 414 9.15 -17.87 1.74
CA SER A 414 7.98 -17.18 1.23
C SER A 414 7.21 -18.08 0.27
N ALA A 415 5.89 -18.13 0.46
CA ALA A 415 4.99 -18.69 -0.52
C ALA A 415 4.55 -17.56 -1.46
N PHE A 416 4.58 -17.82 -2.75
CA PHE A 416 4.12 -16.89 -3.77
C PHE A 416 2.74 -17.31 -4.26
N THR A 417 1.90 -16.33 -4.57
CA THR A 417 0.58 -16.57 -5.16
C THR A 417 0.47 -15.67 -6.39
N LYS A 418 -0.08 -16.20 -7.48
CA LYS A 418 -0.39 -15.37 -8.66
C LYS A 418 -1.47 -14.38 -8.29
N ILE A 419 -1.34 -13.15 -8.76
CA ILE A 419 -2.35 -12.12 -8.47
C ILE A 419 -3.71 -12.49 -9.08
N GLN A 420 -3.70 -13.16 -10.24
CA GLN A 420 -4.90 -13.69 -10.87
C GLN A 420 -5.58 -14.74 -9.98
N ASP A 421 -4.83 -15.65 -9.36
CA ASP A 421 -5.42 -16.65 -8.46
C ASP A 421 -6.09 -16.00 -7.24
N LEU A 422 -5.43 -15.00 -6.62
CA LEU A 422 -6.04 -14.22 -5.54
C LEU A 422 -7.32 -13.52 -6.02
N TRP A 423 -7.30 -12.92 -7.20
CA TRP A 423 -8.46 -12.27 -7.80
C TRP A 423 -9.65 -13.23 -7.95
N GLY A 424 -9.43 -14.43 -8.50
CA GLY A 424 -10.48 -15.45 -8.59
C GLY A 424 -10.99 -15.92 -7.23
N GLN A 425 -10.12 -16.03 -6.22
CA GLN A 425 -10.51 -16.39 -4.86
C GLN A 425 -11.32 -15.29 -4.17
N LEU A 426 -10.96 -14.01 -4.36
CA LEU A 426 -11.70 -12.87 -3.83
C LEU A 426 -13.12 -12.82 -4.38
N ASN A 427 -13.33 -13.17 -5.65
CA ASN A 427 -14.67 -13.28 -6.22
C ASN A 427 -15.50 -14.38 -5.57
N THR A 428 -14.92 -15.55 -5.33
CA THR A 428 -15.59 -16.67 -4.64
C THR A 428 -16.06 -16.23 -3.25
N VAL A 429 -15.17 -15.61 -2.47
CA VAL A 429 -15.50 -15.11 -1.13
C VAL A 429 -16.56 -14.01 -1.19
N ARG A 430 -16.51 -13.12 -2.20
CA ARG A 430 -17.55 -12.11 -2.42
C ARG A 430 -18.92 -12.76 -2.68
N LYS A 431 -19.00 -13.76 -3.56
CA LYS A 431 -20.25 -14.46 -3.88
C LYS A 431 -20.82 -15.17 -2.65
N ASN A 432 -19.97 -15.78 -1.82
CA ASN A 432 -20.41 -16.39 -0.56
C ASN A 432 -20.96 -15.33 0.41
N ALA A 433 -20.28 -14.19 0.53
CA ALA A 433 -20.75 -13.06 1.33
C ALA A 433 -22.11 -12.52 0.84
N GLU A 434 -22.31 -12.43 -0.47
CA GLU A 434 -23.59 -12.05 -1.07
C GLU A 434 -24.71 -13.06 -0.77
N GLN A 435 -24.41 -14.36 -0.80
CA GLN A 435 -25.36 -15.40 -0.40
C GLN A 435 -25.72 -15.29 1.09
N ALA A 436 -24.75 -14.98 1.96
CA ALA A 436 -25.01 -14.75 3.38
C ALA A 436 -25.95 -13.56 3.60
N ILE A 437 -25.76 -12.45 2.87
CA ILE A 437 -26.68 -11.29 2.91
C ILE A 437 -28.09 -11.69 2.47
N ARG A 438 -28.23 -12.50 1.41
CA ARG A 438 -29.55 -12.95 0.92
C ARG A 438 -30.27 -13.81 1.95
N LYS A 439 -29.57 -14.77 2.55
CA LYS A 439 -30.14 -15.62 3.62
C LYS A 439 -30.62 -14.80 4.81
N GLU A 440 -29.84 -13.82 5.24
CA GLU A 440 -30.23 -12.90 6.31
C GLU A 440 -31.54 -12.15 5.96
N ARG A 441 -31.66 -11.62 4.73
CA ARG A 441 -32.91 -10.96 4.29
C ARG A 441 -34.10 -11.89 4.28
N ASP A 442 -33.93 -13.11 3.77
CA ASP A 442 -35.00 -14.12 3.70
C ASP A 442 -35.46 -14.55 5.10
N GLU A 443 -34.53 -14.66 6.06
CA GLU A 443 -34.82 -15.04 7.46
C GLU A 443 -35.52 -13.93 8.25
N PHE A 444 -35.21 -12.66 7.98
CA PHE A 444 -35.76 -11.51 8.70
C PHE A 444 -36.91 -10.79 7.98
N GLY A 445 -37.34 -11.28 6.80
CA GLY A 445 -38.54 -10.81 6.10
C GLY A 445 -38.50 -9.33 5.69
N GLN A 446 -37.32 -8.80 5.39
CA GLN A 446 -37.12 -7.41 4.91
C GLN A 446 -37.09 -7.30 3.39
#